data_AF-A0AAN8CFG4-F1
#
_entry.id   AF-A0AAN8CFG4-F1
#
_cell.length_a   1.000
_cell.length_b   1.000
_cell.length_c   1.000
_cell.angle_alpha   90.00
_cell.angle_beta   90.00
_cell.angle_gamma   90.00
#
_symmetry.space_group_name_H-M   'P 1'
#
loop_
_entity.id
_entity.type
_entity.pdbx_description
1 polymer ?
#
loop_
_entity_poly.entity_id
_entity_poly.type
_entity_poly.pdbx_seq_one_letter_code
_entity_poly.pdbx_strand_id
1 'polypeptide(L)'
;MSTLSALKATRTDETFSHIYDDTVKAVGDPVPRRKRRRRGWDDLEQGFNQHQEGDEETVVSFRRLYFQIVDGIVLHMTQRFADMEHLNFFRILEHTSFTSFCKPAAFPSSELAQLINTYPFFDEQKLRNELHTLYNNRLFHKPPGELI
;
A
#
# COMPACT_ATOMS: atom_id res chain seq x y z
N MET A 1 8.91 -5.59 -6.76
CA MET A 1 8.73 -5.24 -5.33
C MET A 1 7.29 -4.84 -5.12
N SER A 2 6.63 -5.33 -4.07
CA SER A 2 5.25 -4.94 -3.74
C SER A 2 5.23 -3.51 -3.18
N THR A 3 4.26 -2.68 -3.56
CA THR A 3 4.12 -1.30 -3.04
C THR A 3 4.02 -1.28 -1.51
N LEU A 4 3.41 -2.31 -0.92
CA LEU A 4 3.31 -2.50 0.53
C LEU A 4 4.66 -2.82 1.18
N SER A 5 5.53 -3.57 0.49
CA SER A 5 6.90 -3.82 0.97
C SER A 5 7.76 -2.55 0.96
N ALA A 6 7.57 -1.68 -0.03
CA ALA A 6 8.24 -0.38 -0.07
C ALA A 6 7.77 0.52 1.08
N LEU A 7 6.47 0.55 1.37
CA LEU A 7 5.92 1.31 2.50
C LEU A 7 6.37 0.76 3.87
N LYS A 8 6.53 -0.56 4.01
CA LYS A 8 7.11 -1.14 5.23
C LYS A 8 8.58 -0.74 5.38
N ALA A 9 9.33 -0.64 4.29
CA ALA A 9 10.72 -0.21 4.31
C ALA A 9 10.89 1.27 4.70
N THR A 10 9.87 2.11 4.51
CA THR A 10 9.91 3.50 4.99
C THR A 10 9.69 3.63 6.50
N ARG A 11 9.36 2.54 7.21
CA ARG A 11 9.17 2.54 8.66
C ARG A 11 10.52 2.42 9.40
N THR A 12 11.44 3.35 9.16
CA THR A 12 12.74 3.43 9.83
C THR A 12 12.93 4.79 10.49
N ASP A 13 13.86 4.86 11.44
CA ASP A 13 14.20 6.14 12.08
C ASP A 13 14.96 7.07 11.12
N GLU A 14 15.73 6.51 10.18
CA GLU A 14 16.48 7.26 9.18
C GLU A 14 15.56 8.02 8.21
N THR A 15 14.50 7.36 7.75
CA THR A 15 13.50 7.98 6.86
C THR A 15 12.68 9.02 7.60
N PHE A 16 12.33 8.75 8.87
CA PHE A 16 11.69 9.75 9.72
C PHE A 16 12.56 11.00 9.86
N SER A 17 13.84 10.84 10.23
CA SER A 17 14.75 11.98 10.40
C SER A 17 14.90 12.79 9.12
N HIS A 18 15.02 12.13 7.96
CA HIS A 18 15.10 12.84 6.67
C HIS A 18 13.81 13.62 6.37
N ILE A 19 12.63 13.02 6.57
CA ILE A 19 11.35 13.68 6.35
C ILE A 19 11.15 14.83 7.34
N TYR A 20 11.52 14.63 8.60
CA TYR A 20 11.46 15.65 9.64
C TYR A 20 12.35 16.84 9.29
N ASP A 21 13.61 16.60 8.93
CA ASP A 21 14.54 17.67 8.57
C ASP A 21 14.09 18.44 7.33
N ASP A 22 13.57 17.74 6.30
CA ASP A 22 13.06 18.38 5.10
C ASP A 22 11.81 19.23 5.39
N THR A 23 10.91 18.73 6.24
CA THR A 23 9.72 19.49 6.64
C THR A 23 10.10 20.70 7.47
N VAL A 24 11.00 20.57 8.46
CA VAL A 24 11.50 21.70 9.26
C VAL A 24 12.19 22.74 8.37
N LYS A 25 12.97 22.33 7.36
CA LYS A 25 13.55 23.27 6.38
C LYS A 25 12.49 24.01 5.57
N ALA A 26 11.39 23.35 5.22
CA ALA A 26 10.34 23.91 4.36
C ALA A 26 9.35 24.82 5.11
N VAL A 27 8.92 24.43 6.31
CA VAL A 27 7.90 25.15 7.10
C VAL A 27 8.44 25.87 8.34
N GLY A 28 9.72 25.69 8.67
CA GLY A 28 10.37 26.26 9.86
C GLY A 28 10.18 25.40 11.11
N ASP A 29 10.90 25.76 12.19
CA ASP A 29 10.85 25.02 13.45
C ASP A 29 9.42 24.98 14.02
N PRO A 30 8.96 23.81 14.49
CA PRO A 30 7.62 23.66 15.06
C PRO A 30 7.45 24.39 16.40
N VAL A 31 8.56 24.78 17.04
CA VAL A 31 8.55 25.48 18.33
C VAL A 31 8.38 26.99 18.12
N PRO A 32 7.31 27.62 18.65
CA PRO A 32 7.16 29.06 18.53
C PRO A 32 8.32 29.75 19.25
N ARG A 33 9.08 30.58 18.52
CA ARG A 33 10.08 31.47 19.12
C ARG A 33 9.41 32.32 20.20
N ARG A 34 9.56 31.93 21.47
CA ARG A 34 9.11 32.74 22.61
C ARG A 34 9.69 34.14 22.43
N LYS A 35 8.82 35.15 22.29
CA LYS A 35 9.24 36.56 22.26
C LYS A 35 10.17 36.77 23.45
N ARG A 36 11.43 37.12 23.20
CA ARG A 36 12.41 37.48 24.22
C ARG A 36 11.77 38.57 25.09
N ARG A 37 11.24 38.19 26.27
CA ARG A 37 11.01 39.16 27.34
C ARG A 37 12.37 39.77 27.64
N ARG A 38 12.42 41.10 27.77
CA ARG A 38 13.64 41.81 28.19
C ARG A 38 14.02 41.21 29.55
N ARG A 39 15.14 40.47 29.57
CA ARG A 39 15.63 39.80 30.78
C ARG A 39 15.92 40.87 31.83
N GLY A 40 15.31 40.72 33.00
CA GLY A 40 15.64 41.54 34.16
C GLY A 40 16.96 41.08 34.74
N TRP A 41 17.63 41.95 35.51
CA TRP A 41 18.91 41.62 36.16
C TRP A 41 18.81 40.41 37.10
N ASP A 42 17.61 40.10 37.62
CA ASP A 42 17.32 38.94 38.46
C ASP A 42 17.40 37.58 37.73
N ASP A 43 17.37 37.55 36.39
CA ASP A 43 17.43 36.30 35.60
C ASP A 43 18.88 35.79 35.38
N LEU A 44 19.90 36.50 35.89
CA LEU A 44 21.31 36.15 35.68
C LEU A 44 21.83 35.07 36.65
N GLU A 45 21.21 34.94 37.83
CA GLU A 45 21.64 34.00 38.88
C GLU A 45 21.05 32.59 38.73
N GLN A 46 19.96 32.44 37.97
CA GLN A 46 19.40 31.13 37.62
C GLN A 46 19.91 30.68 36.25
N GLY A 47 21.14 30.19 36.26
CA GLY A 47 21.81 29.62 35.09
C GLY A 47 20.95 28.56 34.38
N PHE A 48 20.57 28.88 33.13
CA PHE A 48 20.58 28.00 31.96
C PHE A 48 20.55 26.49 32.26
N ASN A 49 19.36 25.87 32.27
CA ASN A 49 19.21 24.43 31.97
C ASN A 49 17.74 24.00 31.65
N GLN A 50 16.95 24.87 31.02
CA GLN A 50 15.55 24.55 30.64
C GLN A 50 15.29 24.57 29.13
N HIS A 51 16.33 24.70 28.29
CA HIS A 51 16.16 24.91 26.85
C HIS A 51 16.14 23.61 26.02
N GLN A 52 16.43 22.44 26.58
CA GLN A 52 16.67 21.21 25.79
C GLN A 52 15.53 20.19 25.86
N GLU A 53 14.76 20.13 26.95
CA GLU A 53 13.74 19.09 27.15
C GLU A 53 12.49 19.27 26.27
N GLY A 54 12.10 20.51 25.96
CA GLY A 54 10.88 20.78 25.17
C GLY A 54 11.03 20.43 23.69
N ASP A 55 12.24 20.53 23.14
CA ASP A 55 12.49 20.25 21.73
C ASP A 55 12.47 18.73 21.48
N GLU A 56 13.12 17.95 22.35
CA GLU A 56 13.13 16.49 22.25
C GLU A 56 11.74 15.86 22.39
N GLU A 57 10.89 16.37 23.29
CA GLU A 57 9.53 15.86 23.47
C GLU A 57 8.66 16.04 22.21
N THR A 58 8.80 17.19 21.53
CA THR A 58 8.04 17.44 20.30
C THR A 58 8.49 16.54 19.15
N VAL A 59 9.79 16.33 18.97
CA VAL A 59 10.31 15.40 17.95
C VAL A 59 9.85 13.97 18.22
N VAL A 60 9.85 13.54 19.48
CA VAL A 60 9.33 12.22 19.89
C VAL A 60 7.84 12.08 19.56
N SER A 61 7.05 13.13 19.76
CA SER A 61 5.63 13.15 19.41
C SER A 61 5.42 13.02 17.89
N PHE A 62 6.16 13.78 17.07
CA PHE A 62 6.08 13.66 15.61
C PHE A 62 6.54 12.30 15.10
N ARG A 63 7.60 11.73 15.69
CA ARG A 63 8.07 10.38 15.39
C ARG A 63 6.99 9.34 15.66
N ARG A 64 6.31 9.44 16.80
CA ARG A 64 5.20 8.55 17.14
C ARG A 64 4.05 8.68 16.15
N LEU A 65 3.67 9.90 15.78
CA LEU A 65 2.62 10.16 14.81
C LEU A 65 2.99 9.58 13.42
N TYR A 66 4.23 9.78 12.98
CA TYR A 66 4.74 9.23 11.73
C TYR A 66 4.56 7.70 11.67
N PHE A 67 5.03 6.98 12.70
CA PHE A 67 4.88 5.53 12.73
C PHE A 67 3.41 5.10 12.84
N GLN A 68 2.57 5.82 13.59
CA GLN A 68 1.14 5.52 13.64
C GLN A 68 0.46 5.66 12.28
N ILE A 69 0.83 6.68 11.50
CA ILE A 69 0.29 6.86 10.14
C ILE A 69 0.77 5.72 9.23
N VAL A 70 2.07 5.41 9.23
CA VAL A 70 2.62 4.33 8.40
C VAL A 70 1.99 2.98 8.77
N ASP A 71 1.93 2.65 10.07
CA ASP A 71 1.34 1.41 10.58
C ASP A 71 -0.16 1.34 10.24
N GLY A 72 -0.88 2.46 10.34
CA GLY A 72 -2.29 2.56 9.96
C GLY A 72 -2.53 2.32 8.48
N ILE A 73 -1.71 2.91 7.59
CA ILE A 73 -1.81 2.68 6.15
C ILE A 73 -1.49 1.20 5.83
N VAL A 74 -0.44 0.64 6.42
CA VAL A 74 -0.07 -0.76 6.23
C VAL A 74 -1.21 -1.69 6.67
N LEU A 75 -1.82 -1.44 7.84
CA LEU A 75 -2.94 -2.22 8.35
C LEU A 75 -4.14 -2.16 7.41
N HIS A 76 -4.58 -0.96 7.02
CA HIS A 76 -5.74 -0.80 6.16
C HIS A 76 -5.52 -1.38 4.76
N MET A 77 -4.33 -1.23 4.19
CA MET A 77 -4.00 -1.85 2.91
C MET A 77 -4.01 -3.37 3.02
N THR A 78 -3.46 -3.92 4.11
CA THR A 78 -3.43 -5.38 4.34
C THR A 78 -4.85 -5.93 4.50
N GLN A 79 -5.70 -5.26 5.28
CA GLN A 79 -7.09 -5.67 5.48
C GLN A 79 -7.92 -5.54 4.21
N ARG A 80 -7.83 -4.41 3.51
CA ARG A 80 -8.63 -4.14 2.30
C ARG A 80 -8.34 -5.14 1.17
N PHE A 81 -7.10 -5.61 1.08
CA PHE A 81 -6.67 -6.52 0.03
C PHE A 81 -6.52 -7.97 0.50
N ALA A 82 -6.84 -8.28 1.76
CA ALA A 82 -6.83 -9.65 2.26
C ALA A 82 -7.76 -10.55 1.42
N ASP A 83 -8.94 -10.04 1.08
CA ASP A 83 -9.94 -10.78 0.32
C ASP A 83 -9.60 -10.92 -1.18
N MET A 84 -8.57 -10.21 -1.67
CA MET A 84 -8.13 -10.38 -3.07
C MET A 84 -7.54 -11.77 -3.34
N GLU A 85 -7.09 -12.48 -2.30
CA GLU A 85 -6.65 -13.88 -2.44
C GLU A 85 -7.80 -14.80 -2.91
N HIS A 86 -9.04 -14.43 -2.63
CA HIS A 86 -10.24 -15.13 -3.10
C HIS A 86 -10.66 -14.74 -4.53
N LEU A 87 -10.02 -13.73 -5.12
CA LEU A 87 -10.30 -13.24 -6.48
C LEU A 87 -9.37 -13.82 -7.54
N ASN A 88 -8.61 -14.87 -7.21
CA ASN A 88 -7.70 -15.55 -8.14
C ASN A 88 -8.40 -16.09 -9.41
N PHE A 89 -9.73 -16.26 -9.37
CA PHE A 89 -10.52 -16.63 -10.54
C PHE A 89 -10.46 -15.61 -11.70
N PHE A 90 -10.03 -14.36 -11.48
CA PHE A 90 -9.81 -13.40 -12.58
C PHE A 90 -8.78 -13.89 -13.60
N ARG A 91 -7.88 -14.78 -13.19
CA ARG A 91 -6.90 -15.42 -14.08
C ARG A 91 -7.55 -16.18 -15.23
N ILE A 92 -8.79 -16.64 -15.09
CA ILE A 92 -9.58 -17.25 -16.17
C ILE A 92 -9.67 -16.33 -17.40
N LEU A 93 -9.64 -15.01 -17.20
CA LEU A 93 -9.74 -13.98 -18.23
C LEU A 93 -8.37 -13.43 -18.68
N GLU A 94 -7.28 -14.04 -18.23
CA GLU A 94 -5.92 -13.60 -18.56
C GLU A 94 -5.56 -14.00 -20.01
N HIS A 95 -5.68 -13.05 -20.94
CA HIS A 95 -5.45 -13.27 -22.38
C HIS A 95 -4.07 -13.88 -22.72
N THR A 96 -3.02 -13.49 -22.00
CA THR A 96 -1.66 -14.02 -22.19
C THR A 96 -1.59 -15.52 -21.93
N SER A 97 -2.48 -16.04 -21.09
CA SER A 97 -2.54 -17.44 -20.67
C SER A 97 -3.49 -18.29 -21.54
N PHE A 98 -4.30 -17.70 -22.43
CA PHE A 98 -5.29 -18.44 -23.24
C PHE A 98 -4.67 -19.51 -24.14
N THR A 99 -3.47 -19.24 -24.69
CA THR A 99 -2.70 -20.22 -25.47
C THR A 99 -2.27 -21.44 -24.66
N SER A 100 -2.16 -21.31 -23.34
CA SER A 100 -1.89 -22.41 -22.42
C SER A 100 -3.20 -23.09 -22.02
N PHE A 101 -4.22 -22.32 -21.64
CA PHE A 101 -5.50 -22.81 -21.15
C PHE A 101 -6.31 -23.62 -22.17
N CYS A 102 -6.02 -23.49 -23.47
CA CYS A 102 -6.61 -24.34 -24.49
C CYS A 102 -6.21 -25.83 -24.34
N LYS A 103 -5.09 -26.12 -23.67
CA LYS A 103 -4.63 -27.48 -23.43
C LYS A 103 -5.38 -28.07 -22.23
N PRO A 104 -5.90 -29.31 -22.32
CA PRO A 104 -6.65 -29.94 -21.23
C PRO A 104 -5.92 -29.96 -19.89
N ALA A 105 -4.60 -30.20 -19.89
CA ALA A 105 -3.78 -30.27 -18.68
C ALA A 105 -3.53 -28.91 -18.01
N ALA A 106 -3.74 -27.80 -18.72
CA ALA A 106 -3.49 -26.45 -18.24
C ALA A 106 -4.80 -25.64 -18.06
N PHE A 107 -5.96 -26.28 -18.23
CA PHE A 107 -7.24 -25.62 -18.00
C PHE A 107 -7.36 -25.14 -16.54
N PRO A 108 -7.78 -23.89 -16.30
CA PRO A 108 -7.80 -23.27 -14.97
C PRO A 108 -8.97 -23.78 -14.11
N SER A 109 -8.94 -25.08 -13.78
CA SER A 109 -10.03 -25.77 -13.07
C SER A 109 -10.18 -25.28 -11.63
N SER A 110 -9.06 -24.96 -10.97
CA SER A 110 -9.04 -24.48 -9.58
C SER A 110 -9.68 -23.10 -9.49
N GLU A 111 -9.29 -22.22 -10.40
CA GLU A 111 -9.84 -20.86 -10.54
C GLU A 111 -11.32 -20.90 -10.91
N LEU A 112 -11.74 -21.80 -11.81
CA LEU A 112 -13.15 -22.00 -12.12
C LEU A 112 -13.94 -22.45 -10.89
N ALA A 113 -13.44 -23.42 -10.13
CA ALA A 113 -14.08 -23.86 -8.89
C ALA A 113 -14.21 -22.72 -7.87
N GLN A 114 -13.18 -21.88 -7.74
CA GLN A 114 -13.24 -20.68 -6.89
C GLN A 114 -14.30 -19.68 -7.35
N LEU A 115 -14.45 -19.46 -8.66
CA LEU A 115 -15.51 -18.61 -9.21
C LEU A 115 -16.90 -19.13 -8.84
N ILE A 116 -17.16 -20.43 -9.03
CA ILE A 116 -18.46 -21.04 -8.74
C ILE A 116 -18.77 -20.97 -7.24
N ASN A 117 -17.77 -21.23 -6.39
CA ASN A 117 -17.93 -21.13 -4.94
C ASN A 117 -18.24 -19.69 -4.47
N THR A 118 -17.61 -18.69 -5.10
CA THR A 118 -17.81 -17.27 -4.78
C THR A 118 -19.13 -16.74 -5.34
N TYR A 119 -19.51 -17.20 -6.53
CA TYR A 119 -20.66 -16.75 -7.30
C TYR A 119 -21.50 -17.95 -7.77
N PRO A 120 -22.32 -18.54 -6.90
CA PRO A 120 -23.03 -19.79 -7.17
C PRO A 120 -24.22 -19.66 -8.15
N PHE A 121 -24.29 -18.56 -8.90
CA PHE A 121 -25.26 -18.37 -9.98
C PHE A 121 -24.72 -18.79 -11.36
N PHE A 122 -23.41 -19.02 -11.49
CA PHE A 122 -22.83 -19.52 -12.73
C PHE A 122 -23.10 -21.03 -12.86
N ASP A 123 -23.53 -21.43 -14.06
CA ASP A 123 -23.56 -22.85 -14.44
C ASP A 123 -22.14 -23.29 -14.82
N GLU A 124 -21.55 -24.13 -13.98
CA GLU A 124 -20.18 -24.63 -14.17
C GLU A 124 -19.99 -25.31 -15.53
N GLN A 125 -20.93 -26.17 -15.95
CA GLN A 125 -20.80 -26.92 -17.19
C GLN A 125 -20.88 -26.00 -18.40
N LYS A 126 -21.85 -25.09 -18.39
CA LYS A 126 -22.02 -24.12 -19.47
C LYS A 126 -20.81 -23.20 -19.57
N LEU A 127 -20.36 -22.64 -18.45
CA LEU A 127 -19.22 -21.74 -18.42
C LEU A 127 -17.93 -22.44 -18.85
N ARG A 128 -17.70 -23.69 -18.42
CA ARG A 128 -16.55 -24.48 -18.83
C ARG A 128 -16.51 -24.68 -20.35
N ASN A 129 -17.66 -24.98 -20.96
CA ASN A 129 -17.76 -25.13 -22.41
C ASN A 129 -17.46 -23.81 -23.14
N GLU A 130 -18.03 -22.69 -22.67
CA GLU A 130 -17.78 -21.36 -23.23
C GLU A 130 -16.31 -20.97 -23.15
N LEU A 131 -15.66 -21.20 -21.99
CA LEU A 131 -14.23 -20.97 -21.81
C LEU A 131 -13.39 -21.85 -22.74
N HIS A 132 -13.76 -23.12 -22.92
CA HIS A 132 -13.04 -24.01 -23.81
C HIS A 132 -13.11 -23.53 -25.27
N THR A 133 -14.26 -23.04 -25.71
CA THR A 133 -14.42 -22.41 -27.03
C THR A 133 -13.58 -21.14 -27.15
N LEU A 134 -13.62 -20.29 -26.13
CA LEU A 134 -12.89 -19.02 -26.08
C LEU A 134 -11.38 -19.23 -26.13
N TYR A 135 -10.84 -20.18 -25.36
CA TYR A 135 -9.41 -20.49 -25.36
C TYR A 135 -8.92 -21.14 -26.65
N ASN A 136 -9.76 -21.91 -27.34
CA ASN A 136 -9.41 -22.51 -28.63
C ASN A 136 -9.47 -21.52 -29.80
N ASN A 137 -10.22 -20.43 -29.66
CA ASN A 137 -10.39 -19.48 -30.73
C ASN A 137 -9.27 -18.43 -30.73
N ARG A 138 -8.38 -18.56 -31.73
CA ARG A 138 -7.19 -17.70 -31.92
C ARG A 138 -7.53 -16.21 -32.11
N LEU A 139 -8.76 -15.87 -32.48
CA LEU A 139 -9.17 -14.47 -32.58
C LEU A 139 -9.11 -13.81 -31.20
N PHE A 140 -9.58 -14.49 -30.14
CA PHE A 140 -9.60 -13.94 -28.78
C PHE A 140 -8.22 -13.86 -28.11
N HIS A 141 -7.17 -14.33 -28.79
CA HIS A 141 -5.79 -14.22 -28.32
C HIS A 141 -5.15 -12.90 -28.78
N LYS A 142 -5.79 -12.20 -29.73
CA LYS A 142 -5.32 -10.93 -30.24
C LYS A 142 -5.83 -9.77 -29.38
N PRO A 143 -5.04 -8.68 -29.24
CA PRO A 143 -5.51 -7.49 -28.57
C PRO A 143 -6.70 -6.86 -29.33
N PRO A 144 -7.59 -6.11 -28.66
CA PRO A 144 -8.79 -5.54 -29.28
C PRO A 144 -8.55 -4.72 -30.55
N GLY A 145 -7.39 -4.06 -30.66
CA GLY A 145 -7.02 -3.27 -31.84
C GLY A 145 -6.71 -4.09 -33.11
N GLU A 146 -6.54 -5.41 -32.98
CA GLU A 146 -6.27 -6.33 -34.11
C GLU A 146 -7.52 -7.15 -34.52
N LEU A 147 -8.68 -6.84 -33.91
CA LEU A 147 -9.96 -7.52 -34.15
C LEU A 147 -10.89 -6.77 -35.12
N ILE A 148 -10.48 -5.58 -35.58
CA ILE A 148 -11.26 -4.66 -36.43
C ILE A 148 -10.69 -4.69 -37.85
#